data_AF-S9S3X0-F1
#
_entry.id   AF-S9S3X0-F1
#
_cell.length_a   1.000
_cell.length_b   1.000
_cell.length_c   1.000
_cell.angle_alpha   90.00
_cell.angle_beta   90.00
_cell.angle_gamma   90.00
#
_symmetry.space_group_name_H-M   'P 1'
#
loop_
_entity.id
_entity.type
_entity.pdbx_description
1 polymer ?
#
loop_
_entity_poly.entity_id
_entity_poly.type
_entity_poly.pdbx_seq_one_letter_code
_entity_poly.pdbx_strand_id
1 'polypeptide(L)'
;MTLHFSRRHLLAGGAALVALLAAAPRAALAQDLAAARALVDALVADVNAVIASGQPETEMIRRFAQIFLAYADVPTIARYSLGADARALTPDQMARYQQAFASYVARKYGSRFREFIGGRIVVEEARAVPNGIEVRTIAHLRNQAPFRVDFWVSDRSGQLRFFNMIVEGGQHAPLRTHRDPGQCSISGAGMWSG
;
A
#
# COMPACT_ATOMS: atom_id res chain seq x y z
N MET A 1 51.35 14.36 30.82
CA MET A 1 50.71 15.10 29.71
C MET A 1 49.27 15.38 30.10
N THR A 2 48.96 16.61 30.53
CA THR A 2 47.60 17.03 30.92
C THR A 2 46.82 17.41 29.65
N LEU A 3 45.79 16.64 29.31
CA LEU A 3 44.90 16.93 28.18
C LEU A 3 44.04 18.15 28.52
N HIS A 4 44.40 19.32 28.00
CA HIS A 4 43.57 20.53 28.09
C HIS A 4 42.39 20.43 27.11
N PHE A 5 41.25 19.94 27.58
CA PHE A 5 39.99 20.04 26.85
C PHE A 5 39.54 21.51 26.84
N SER A 6 39.77 22.20 25.72
CA SER A 6 39.28 23.57 25.53
C SER A 6 37.75 23.57 25.39
N ARG A 7 37.08 24.52 26.05
CA ARG A 7 35.61 24.73 25.99
C ARG A 7 35.08 24.82 24.55
N ARG A 8 35.92 25.22 23.59
CA ARG A 8 35.62 25.26 22.15
C ARG A 8 35.41 23.87 21.54
N HIS A 9 36.13 22.85 21.99
CA HIS A 9 35.96 21.47 21.52
C HIS A 9 34.69 20.82 22.10
N LEU A 10 34.31 21.19 23.32
CA LEU A 10 33.05 20.73 23.94
C LEU A 10 31.82 21.34 23.25
N LEU A 11 31.88 22.62 22.87
CA LEU A 11 30.79 23.28 22.14
C LEU A 11 30.68 22.79 20.68
N ALA A 12 31.80 22.58 19.99
CA ALA A 12 31.81 22.02 18.63
C ALA A 12 31.36 20.55 18.60
N GLY A 13 31.78 19.73 19.57
CA GLY A 13 31.34 18.34 19.72
C GLY A 13 29.85 18.23 20.10
N GLY A 14 29.36 19.10 20.98
CA GLY A 14 27.94 19.18 21.34
C GLY A 14 27.06 19.61 20.18
N ALA A 15 27.47 20.60 19.39
CA ALA A 15 26.73 21.05 18.20
C ALA A 15 26.65 19.95 17.12
N ALA A 16 27.72 19.19 16.91
CA ALA A 16 27.72 18.05 15.99
C ALA A 16 26.76 16.94 16.47
N LEU A 17 26.78 16.59 17.76
CA LEU A 17 25.91 15.57 18.33
C LEU A 17 24.42 15.94 18.25
N VAL A 18 24.09 17.22 18.49
CA VAL A 18 22.72 17.74 18.35
C VAL A 18 22.25 17.74 16.89
N ALA A 19 23.12 18.09 15.95
CA ALA A 19 22.79 18.03 14.52
C ALA A 19 22.55 16.57 14.04
N LEU A 20 23.36 15.62 14.52
CA LEU A 20 23.18 14.18 14.24
C LEU A 20 21.86 13.63 14.82
N LEU A 21 21.51 14.01 16.05
CA LEU A 21 20.26 13.59 16.70
C LEU A 21 19.02 14.22 16.05
N ALA A 22 19.10 15.46 15.55
CA ALA A 22 18.01 16.11 14.84
C ALA A 22 17.80 15.56 13.41
N ALA A 23 18.85 15.05 12.76
CA ALA A 23 18.78 14.50 11.39
C ALA A 23 18.31 13.04 11.33
N ALA A 24 18.59 12.23 12.37
CA ALA A 24 18.25 10.81 12.42
C ALA A 24 16.76 10.48 12.17
N PRO A 25 15.78 11.11 12.85
CA PRO A 25 14.36 10.79 12.62
C PRO A 25 13.88 11.19 11.22
N ARG A 26 14.50 12.21 10.62
CA ARG A 26 14.17 12.67 9.27
C ARG A 26 14.70 11.70 8.21
N ALA A 27 15.89 11.14 8.43
CA ALA A 27 16.46 10.12 7.55
C ALA A 27 15.66 8.80 7.61
N ALA A 28 15.23 8.37 8.80
CA ALA A 28 14.41 7.17 8.98
C ALA A 28 13.09 7.27 8.21
N LEU A 29 12.32 8.36 8.38
CA LEU A 29 11.08 8.56 7.64
C LEU A 29 11.29 8.63 6.13
N ALA A 30 12.38 9.26 5.66
CA ALA A 30 12.68 9.31 4.23
C ALA A 30 12.97 7.91 3.65
N GLN A 31 13.65 7.04 4.40
CA GLN A 31 13.87 5.64 4.01
C GLN A 31 12.55 4.86 3.96
N ASP A 32 11.67 5.05 4.95
CA ASP A 32 10.37 4.37 4.99
C ASP A 32 9.49 4.76 3.80
N LEU A 33 9.47 6.06 3.43
CA LEU A 33 8.76 6.55 2.25
C LEU A 33 9.30 5.94 0.95
N ALA A 34 10.63 5.85 0.82
CA ALA A 34 11.27 5.24 -0.34
C ALA A 34 10.96 3.73 -0.44
N ALA A 35 10.99 3.02 0.70
CA ALA A 35 10.67 1.61 0.76
C ALA A 35 9.20 1.33 0.41
N ALA A 36 8.27 2.14 0.94
CA ALA A 36 6.84 2.02 0.62
C ALA A 36 6.56 2.30 -0.86
N ARG A 37 7.21 3.33 -1.43
CA ARG A 37 7.14 3.59 -2.87
C ARG A 37 7.67 2.41 -3.69
N ALA A 38 8.84 1.88 -3.34
CA ALA A 38 9.44 0.75 -4.03
C ALA A 38 8.57 -0.51 -3.98
N LEU A 39 7.91 -0.79 -2.85
CA LEU A 39 6.94 -1.88 -2.73
C LEU A 39 5.80 -1.72 -3.75
N VAL A 40 5.25 -0.51 -3.87
CA VAL A 40 4.13 -0.24 -4.78
C VAL A 40 4.60 -0.17 -6.24
N ASP A 41 5.81 0.32 -6.52
CA ASP A 41 6.42 0.26 -7.85
C ASP A 41 6.54 -1.19 -8.33
N ALA A 42 7.02 -2.10 -7.47
CA ALA A 42 7.12 -3.53 -7.76
C ALA A 42 5.74 -4.18 -7.98
N LEU A 43 4.78 -3.87 -7.11
CA LEU A 43 3.38 -4.29 -7.27
C LEU A 43 2.82 -3.85 -8.64
N VAL A 44 3.00 -2.57 -8.99
CA VAL A 44 2.52 -1.99 -10.25
C VAL A 44 3.22 -2.63 -11.46
N ALA A 45 4.52 -2.92 -11.35
CA ALA A 45 5.27 -3.61 -12.40
C ALA A 45 4.71 -5.02 -12.65
N ASP A 46 4.46 -5.81 -11.60
CA ASP A 46 3.89 -7.16 -11.71
C ASP A 46 2.48 -7.13 -12.30
N VAL A 47 1.65 -6.16 -11.88
CA VAL A 47 0.31 -5.94 -12.43
C VAL A 47 0.37 -5.61 -13.92
N ASN A 48 1.23 -4.66 -14.32
CA ASN A 48 1.40 -4.28 -15.72
C ASN A 48 1.94 -5.45 -16.56
N ALA A 49 2.79 -6.32 -16.00
CA ALA A 49 3.26 -7.52 -16.68
C ALA A 49 2.13 -8.53 -16.95
N VAL A 50 1.22 -8.73 -16.00
CA VAL A 50 0.03 -9.57 -16.21
C VAL A 50 -0.87 -8.99 -17.30
N ILE A 51 -1.10 -7.67 -17.29
CA ILE A 51 -1.89 -6.97 -18.31
C ILE A 51 -1.25 -7.12 -19.71
N ALA A 52 0.06 -6.91 -19.80
CA ALA A 52 0.81 -7.02 -21.05
C ALA A 52 0.88 -8.45 -21.59
N SER A 53 0.73 -9.47 -20.74
CA SER A 53 0.76 -10.88 -21.16
C SER A 53 -0.37 -11.26 -22.13
N GLY A 54 -1.50 -10.53 -22.10
CA GLY A 54 -2.65 -10.82 -22.96
C GLY A 54 -3.28 -12.21 -22.74
N GLN A 55 -2.98 -12.87 -21.61
CA GLN A 55 -3.51 -14.19 -21.30
C GLN A 55 -5.04 -14.17 -21.09
N PRO A 56 -5.70 -15.35 -21.16
CA PRO A 56 -7.13 -15.43 -20.87
C PRO A 56 -7.46 -14.83 -19.49
N GLU A 57 -8.62 -14.18 -19.39
CA GLU A 57 -9.06 -13.45 -18.20
C GLU A 57 -8.96 -14.28 -16.91
N THR A 58 -9.35 -15.56 -16.96
CA THR A 58 -9.26 -16.48 -15.82
C THR A 58 -7.83 -16.64 -15.30
N GLU A 59 -6.85 -16.72 -16.19
CA GLU A 59 -5.45 -16.87 -15.83
C GLU A 59 -4.87 -15.54 -15.31
N MET A 60 -5.28 -14.42 -15.90
CA MET A 60 -4.93 -13.10 -15.38
C MET A 60 -5.44 -12.96 -13.94
N ILE A 61 -6.73 -13.21 -13.68
CA ILE A 61 -7.34 -13.15 -12.33
C ILE A 61 -6.57 -14.02 -11.34
N ARG A 62 -6.16 -15.24 -11.75
CA ARG A 62 -5.35 -16.14 -10.91
C ARG A 62 -4.01 -15.50 -10.54
N ARG A 63 -3.30 -14.90 -11.51
CA ARG A 63 -2.01 -14.21 -11.27
C ARG A 63 -2.19 -12.99 -10.38
N PHE A 64 -3.25 -12.22 -10.58
CA PHE A 64 -3.57 -11.08 -9.72
C PHE A 64 -3.85 -11.48 -8.28
N ALA A 65 -4.54 -12.62 -8.06
CA ALA A 65 -4.71 -13.15 -6.69
C ALA A 65 -3.36 -13.49 -6.05
N GLN A 66 -2.41 -14.05 -6.81
CA GLN A 66 -1.06 -14.32 -6.32
C GLN A 66 -0.28 -13.04 -6.00
N ILE A 67 -0.37 -12.02 -6.86
CA ILE A 67 0.21 -10.70 -6.61
C ILE A 67 -0.40 -10.10 -5.33
N PHE A 68 -1.73 -10.15 -5.18
CA PHE A 68 -2.38 -9.65 -3.97
C PHE A 68 -1.87 -10.34 -2.70
N LEU A 69 -1.76 -11.67 -2.70
CA LEU A 69 -1.15 -12.42 -1.59
C LEU A 69 0.32 -12.04 -1.35
N ALA A 70 1.06 -11.68 -2.40
CA ALA A 70 2.49 -11.38 -2.35
C ALA A 70 2.82 -9.97 -1.88
N TYR A 71 1.89 -9.01 -1.93
CA TYR A 71 2.13 -7.61 -1.55
C TYR A 71 1.21 -7.09 -0.44
N ALA A 72 0.02 -7.70 -0.27
CA ALA A 72 -0.94 -7.28 0.75
C ALA A 72 -0.69 -7.95 2.10
N ASP A 73 -1.07 -7.26 3.18
CA ASP A 73 -1.24 -7.85 4.50
C ASP A 73 -2.60 -8.53 4.59
N VAL A 74 -2.76 -9.63 3.83
CA VAL A 74 -4.01 -10.38 3.78
C VAL A 74 -4.46 -10.87 5.16
N PRO A 75 -3.59 -11.34 6.07
CA PRO A 75 -4.00 -11.70 7.42
C PRO A 75 -4.64 -10.55 8.21
N THR A 76 -4.12 -9.33 8.09
CA THR A 76 -4.72 -8.16 8.76
C THR A 76 -6.02 -7.75 8.09
N ILE A 77 -6.05 -7.65 6.76
CA ILE A 77 -7.26 -7.26 6.00
C ILE A 77 -8.39 -8.27 6.23
N ALA A 78 -8.09 -9.57 6.20
CA ALA A 78 -9.05 -10.64 6.41
C ALA A 78 -9.66 -10.63 7.83
N ARG A 79 -8.85 -10.33 8.85
CA ARG A 79 -9.38 -10.19 10.21
C ARG A 79 -10.24 -8.95 10.35
N TYR A 80 -9.84 -7.85 9.71
CA TYR A 80 -10.62 -6.63 9.70
C TYR A 80 -11.99 -6.84 9.03
N SER A 81 -12.02 -7.56 7.91
CA SER A 81 -13.27 -7.87 7.20
C SER A 81 -14.21 -8.80 7.95
N LEU A 82 -13.66 -9.77 8.67
CA LEU A 82 -14.44 -10.70 9.49
C LEU A 82 -14.93 -10.07 10.80
N GLY A 83 -14.31 -8.98 11.28
CA GLY A 83 -14.69 -8.36 12.54
C GLY A 83 -14.57 -9.30 13.75
N ALA A 84 -15.61 -9.37 14.58
CA ALA A 84 -15.63 -10.19 15.78
C ALA A 84 -15.52 -11.70 15.47
N ASP A 85 -16.06 -12.13 14.33
CA ASP A 85 -16.12 -13.54 13.94
C ASP A 85 -14.72 -14.12 13.70
N ALA A 86 -13.73 -13.28 13.37
CA ALA A 86 -12.35 -13.68 13.21
C ALA A 86 -11.79 -14.48 14.40
N ARG A 87 -12.31 -14.24 15.62
CA ARG A 87 -11.87 -14.92 16.85
C ARG A 87 -12.36 -16.35 16.97
N ALA A 88 -13.44 -16.70 16.26
CA ALA A 88 -14.04 -18.03 16.28
C ALA A 88 -13.42 -18.98 15.25
N LEU A 89 -12.65 -18.46 14.29
CA LEU A 89 -12.06 -19.27 13.22
C LEU A 89 -10.83 -20.04 13.72
N THR A 90 -10.73 -21.32 13.34
CA THR A 90 -9.50 -22.09 13.45
C THR A 90 -8.43 -21.57 12.48
N PRO A 91 -7.14 -21.87 12.71
CA PRO A 91 -6.07 -21.50 11.76
C PRO A 91 -6.36 -21.94 10.31
N ASP A 92 -6.87 -23.17 10.13
CA ASP A 92 -7.21 -23.71 8.81
C ASP A 92 -8.41 -23.01 8.16
N GLN A 93 -9.40 -22.59 8.95
CA GLN A 93 -10.52 -21.79 8.44
C GLN A 93 -10.04 -20.40 8.02
N MET A 94 -9.18 -19.78 8.81
CA MET A 94 -8.59 -18.48 8.50
C MET A 94 -7.74 -18.53 7.22
N ALA A 95 -6.90 -19.56 7.05
CA ALA A 95 -6.10 -19.73 5.84
C ALA A 95 -6.98 -19.90 4.58
N ARG A 96 -8.04 -20.71 4.67
CA ARG A 96 -9.02 -20.88 3.57
C ARG A 96 -9.74 -19.58 3.25
N TYR A 97 -10.14 -18.82 4.28
CA TYR A 97 -10.76 -17.52 4.10
C TYR A 97 -9.83 -16.54 3.39
N GLN A 98 -8.55 -16.46 3.77
CA GLN A 98 -7.56 -15.59 3.13
C GLN A 98 -7.40 -15.90 1.63
N GLN A 99 -7.36 -17.19 1.25
CA GLN A 99 -7.28 -17.62 -0.16
C GLN A 99 -8.54 -17.24 -0.95
N ALA A 100 -9.71 -17.48 -0.36
CA ALA A 100 -10.99 -17.11 -0.96
C ALA A 100 -11.11 -15.58 -1.11
N PHE A 101 -10.67 -14.83 -0.10
CA PHE A 101 -10.67 -13.37 -0.09
C PHE A 101 -9.77 -12.80 -1.20
N ALA A 102 -8.53 -13.28 -1.32
CA ALA A 102 -7.64 -12.86 -2.41
C ALA A 102 -8.25 -13.13 -3.79
N SER A 103 -8.87 -14.29 -3.97
CA SER A 103 -9.56 -14.65 -5.21
C SER A 103 -10.79 -13.76 -5.50
N TYR A 104 -11.54 -13.38 -4.46
CA TYR A 104 -12.66 -12.45 -4.56
C TYR A 104 -12.19 -11.05 -4.97
N VAL A 105 -11.18 -10.51 -4.27
CA VAL A 105 -10.59 -9.19 -4.59
C VAL A 105 -10.06 -9.16 -6.02
N ALA A 106 -9.34 -10.21 -6.43
CA ALA A 106 -8.82 -10.33 -7.79
C ALA A 106 -9.94 -10.35 -8.85
N ARG A 107 -11.08 -11.01 -8.57
CA ARG A 107 -12.24 -10.98 -9.48
C ARG A 107 -12.93 -9.61 -9.48
N LYS A 108 -13.15 -9.02 -8.31
CA LYS A 108 -13.87 -7.74 -8.16
C LYS A 108 -13.17 -6.60 -8.89
N TYR A 109 -11.86 -6.48 -8.73
CA TYR A 109 -11.08 -5.42 -9.36
C TYR A 109 -10.48 -5.85 -10.72
N GLY A 110 -10.52 -7.15 -11.03
CA GLY A 110 -9.93 -7.71 -12.23
C GLY A 110 -10.85 -8.01 -13.39
N SER A 111 -12.16 -8.02 -13.18
CA SER A 111 -13.12 -8.16 -14.28
C SER A 111 -12.96 -7.11 -15.39
N ARG A 112 -12.34 -5.96 -15.07
CA ARG A 112 -12.06 -4.88 -16.03
C ARG A 112 -10.64 -4.91 -16.60
N PHE A 113 -9.84 -5.96 -16.38
CA PHE A 113 -8.45 -6.01 -16.88
C PHE A 113 -8.34 -5.88 -18.40
N ARG A 114 -9.36 -6.26 -19.16
CA ARG A 114 -9.39 -6.07 -20.61
C ARG A 114 -9.33 -4.60 -21.01
N GLU A 115 -9.89 -3.71 -20.18
CA GLU A 115 -9.86 -2.26 -20.38
C GLU A 115 -8.48 -1.67 -20.05
N PHE A 116 -7.72 -2.37 -19.20
CA PHE A 116 -6.32 -2.03 -18.91
C PHE A 116 -5.35 -2.46 -20.00
N ILE A 117 -5.75 -3.30 -20.96
CA ILE A 117 -4.88 -3.63 -22.10
C ILE A 117 -4.57 -2.33 -22.84
N GLY A 118 -3.28 -1.97 -22.93
CA GLY A 118 -2.81 -0.71 -23.49
C GLY A 118 -2.94 0.52 -22.57
N GLY A 119 -3.38 0.32 -21.33
CA GLY A 119 -3.29 1.27 -20.23
C GLY A 119 -1.99 1.10 -19.44
N ARG A 120 -1.79 1.98 -18.45
CA ARG A 120 -0.66 1.90 -17.51
C ARG A 120 -1.06 2.43 -16.14
N ILE A 121 -0.47 1.88 -15.09
CA ILE A 121 -0.55 2.44 -13.74
C ILE A 121 0.78 3.09 -13.42
N VAL A 122 0.75 4.30 -12.84
CA VAL A 122 1.94 5.10 -12.52
C VAL A 122 1.90 5.50 -11.04
N VAL A 123 3.03 5.36 -10.35
CA VAL A 123 3.20 5.80 -8.96
C VAL A 123 3.65 7.26 -8.94
N GLU A 124 2.92 8.11 -8.25
CA GLU A 124 3.18 9.57 -8.20
C GLU A 124 3.99 9.97 -6.97
N GLU A 125 3.43 9.75 -5.79
CA GLU A 125 4.02 10.21 -4.52
C GLU A 125 3.81 9.19 -3.41
N ALA A 126 4.70 9.23 -2.42
CA ALA A 126 4.54 8.56 -1.14
C ALA A 126 4.59 9.60 -0.03
N ARG A 127 3.67 9.52 0.93
CA ARG A 127 3.63 10.44 2.08
C ARG A 127 3.27 9.73 3.38
N ALA A 128 3.76 10.26 4.49
CA ALA A 128 3.38 9.78 5.80
C ALA A 128 1.92 10.18 6.11
N VAL A 129 1.17 9.23 6.66
CA VAL A 129 -0.19 9.42 7.19
C VAL A 129 -0.26 8.83 8.60
N PRO A 130 -1.25 9.17 9.45
CA PRO A 130 -1.27 8.74 10.85
C PRO A 130 -1.16 7.23 11.07
N ASN A 131 -1.58 6.41 10.10
CA ASN A 131 -1.62 4.95 10.18
C ASN A 131 -0.67 4.25 9.19
N GLY A 132 0.38 4.93 8.71
CA GLY A 132 1.38 4.34 7.82
C GLY A 132 1.83 5.31 6.73
N ILE A 133 2.02 4.78 5.53
CA ILE A 133 2.43 5.56 4.36
C ILE A 133 1.38 5.37 3.28
N GLU A 134 0.90 6.48 2.74
CA GLU A 134 0.03 6.48 1.57
C GLU A 134 0.90 6.65 0.33
N VAL A 135 0.76 5.72 -0.61
CA VAL A 135 1.38 5.78 -1.93
C VAL A 135 0.29 5.99 -2.96
N ARG A 136 0.31 7.15 -3.62
CA ARG A 136 -0.66 7.53 -4.64
C ARG A 136 -0.27 6.94 -5.99
N THR A 137 -1.23 6.33 -6.67
CA THR A 137 -1.07 5.89 -8.05
C THR A 137 -2.23 6.37 -8.92
N ILE A 138 -1.94 6.54 -10.22
CA ILE A 138 -2.94 6.89 -11.24
C ILE A 138 -2.98 5.78 -12.28
N ALA A 139 -4.19 5.26 -12.51
CA ALA A 139 -4.48 4.31 -13.57
C ALA A 139 -4.92 5.07 -14.83
N HIS A 140 -4.17 4.93 -15.91
CA HIS A 140 -4.51 5.42 -17.23
C HIS A 140 -5.06 4.26 -18.07
N LEU A 141 -6.34 4.31 -18.41
CA LEU A 141 -7.00 3.35 -19.29
C LEU A 141 -7.14 3.92 -20.71
N ARG A 142 -7.31 3.05 -21.70
CA ARG A 142 -7.66 3.52 -23.05
C ARG A 142 -9.09 4.04 -23.07
N ASN A 143 -9.27 5.22 -23.67
CA ASN A 143 -10.59 5.84 -23.91
C ASN A 143 -11.41 6.12 -22.63
N GLN A 144 -10.75 6.23 -21.48
CA GLN A 144 -11.39 6.60 -20.21
C GLN A 144 -10.57 7.64 -19.47
N ALA A 145 -11.23 8.40 -18.60
CA ALA A 145 -10.55 9.33 -17.72
C ALA A 145 -9.62 8.56 -16.76
N PRO A 146 -8.41 9.05 -16.49
CA PRO A 146 -7.56 8.48 -15.45
C PRO A 146 -8.28 8.52 -14.10
N PHE A 147 -8.06 7.51 -13.27
CA PHE A 147 -8.61 7.45 -11.93
C PHE A 147 -7.54 7.07 -10.91
N ARG A 148 -7.79 7.42 -9.66
CA ARG A 148 -6.82 7.31 -8.58
C ARG A 148 -6.97 5.98 -7.84
N VAL A 149 -5.83 5.36 -7.56
CA VAL A 149 -5.73 4.19 -6.70
C VAL A 149 -4.64 4.45 -5.66
N ASP A 150 -5.01 4.56 -4.39
CA ASP A 150 -4.05 4.76 -3.30
C ASP A 150 -3.80 3.46 -2.57
N PHE A 151 -2.54 3.19 -2.26
CA PHE A 151 -2.13 2.08 -1.41
C PHE A 151 -1.66 2.59 -0.07
N TRP A 152 -2.21 2.05 1.02
CA TRP A 152 -1.72 2.34 2.36
C TRP A 152 -0.83 1.21 2.82
N VAL A 153 0.42 1.56 3.12
CA VAL A 153 1.52 0.65 3.41
C VAL A 153 1.94 0.80 4.86
N SER A 154 2.24 -0.33 5.51
CA SER A 154 2.79 -0.37 6.85
C SER A 154 3.59 -1.65 7.04
N ASP A 155 4.56 -1.60 7.94
CA ASP A 155 5.39 -2.72 8.38
C ASP A 155 4.95 -3.29 9.75
N ARG A 156 3.82 -2.82 10.29
CA ARG A 156 3.33 -3.18 11.63
C ARG A 156 3.05 -4.68 11.83
N SER A 157 2.89 -5.44 10.75
CA SER A 157 2.77 -6.91 10.78
C SER A 157 4.10 -7.64 10.67
N GLY A 158 5.23 -6.92 10.78
CA GLY A 158 6.59 -7.47 10.73
C GLY A 158 7.22 -7.47 9.33
N GLN A 159 6.46 -7.11 8.30
CA GLN A 159 6.95 -6.92 6.93
C GLN A 159 6.21 -5.76 6.28
N LEU A 160 6.90 -4.98 5.44
CA LEU A 160 6.29 -3.89 4.70
C LEU A 160 5.28 -4.46 3.69
N ARG A 161 4.00 -4.16 3.89
CA ARG A 161 2.88 -4.65 3.09
C ARG A 161 1.83 -3.57 2.96
N PHE A 162 1.05 -3.60 1.88
CA PHE A 162 -0.14 -2.74 1.84
C PHE A 162 -1.29 -3.40 2.61
N PHE A 163 -1.98 -2.63 3.45
CA PHE A 163 -3.12 -3.11 4.26
C PHE A 163 -4.43 -2.42 3.85
N ASN A 164 -4.37 -1.46 2.92
CA ASN A 164 -5.54 -0.86 2.32
C ASN A 164 -5.23 -0.45 0.87
N MET A 165 -6.27 -0.50 0.04
CA MET A 165 -6.29 0.03 -1.30
C MET A 165 -7.60 0.82 -1.42
N ILE A 166 -7.49 2.07 -1.88
CA ILE A 166 -8.61 2.99 -2.04
C ILE A 166 -8.74 3.29 -3.53
N VAL A 167 -9.89 2.97 -4.10
CA VAL A 167 -10.21 3.30 -5.50
C VAL A 167 -11.20 4.45 -5.49
N GLU A 168 -10.80 5.60 -6.03
CA GLU A 168 -11.66 6.78 -6.19
C GLU A 168 -12.21 6.85 -7.62
N GLY A 169 -13.54 6.86 -7.73
CA GLY A 169 -14.24 7.06 -9.00
C GLY A 169 -14.25 8.53 -9.43
N GLY A 170 -13.19 9.00 -10.07
CA GLY A 170 -13.19 10.23 -10.88
C GLY A 170 -13.07 11.59 -10.17
N GLN A 171 -12.00 12.31 -10.53
CA GLN A 171 -11.57 13.71 -10.36
C GLN A 171 -11.86 14.51 -9.06
N HIS A 172 -10.74 14.96 -8.45
CA HIS A 172 -10.61 16.08 -7.51
C HIS A 172 -11.29 15.92 -6.14
N ALA A 173 -10.87 14.91 -5.37
CA ALA A 173 -11.01 14.97 -3.92
C ALA A 173 -9.73 15.57 -3.31
N PRO A 174 -9.77 16.76 -2.67
CA PRO A 174 -8.66 17.20 -1.84
C PRO A 174 -8.48 16.20 -0.70
N LEU A 175 -7.25 16.04 -0.22
CA LEU A 175 -6.88 15.15 0.88
C LEU A 175 -7.73 15.39 2.12
N ARG A 176 -8.87 14.69 2.23
CA ARG A 176 -9.78 14.81 3.36
C ARG A 176 -10.19 13.41 3.81
N THR A 177 -9.70 13.07 4.99
CA THR A 177 -10.19 12.09 5.97
C THR A 177 -11.10 10.98 5.47
N HIS A 178 -10.58 9.74 5.48
CA HIS A 178 -11.14 8.38 5.74
C HIS A 178 -12.65 8.05 5.53
N ARG A 179 -13.49 8.97 5.05
CA ARG A 179 -14.95 8.88 5.07
C ARG A 179 -15.55 9.70 3.92
N ASP A 180 -14.98 9.58 2.74
CA ASP A 180 -15.63 10.04 1.52
C ASP A 180 -16.61 8.95 1.03
N PRO A 181 -17.90 9.25 0.83
CA PRO A 181 -18.87 8.27 0.34
C PRO A 181 -18.55 7.72 -1.07
N GLY A 182 -17.63 8.34 -1.83
CA GLY A 182 -17.16 7.85 -3.12
C GLY A 182 -15.93 6.93 -3.09
N GLN A 183 -15.32 6.71 -1.92
CA GLN A 183 -14.10 5.90 -1.76
C GLN A 183 -14.41 4.43 -1.46
N CYS A 184 -14.01 3.52 -2.35
CA CYS A 184 -14.07 2.09 -2.08
C CYS A 184 -12.75 1.61 -1.47
N SER A 185 -12.76 1.26 -0.19
CA SER A 185 -11.61 0.73 0.55
C SER A 185 -11.70 -0.79 0.69
N ILE A 186 -10.60 -1.51 0.45
CA ILE A 186 -10.56 -2.98 0.66
C ILE A 186 -10.73 -3.39 2.12
N SER A 187 -10.47 -2.45 3.04
CA SER A 187 -10.61 -2.65 4.47
C SER A 187 -11.81 -1.85 5.00
N GLY A 188 -12.75 -1.40 4.16
CA GLY A 188 -13.91 -0.62 4.57
C GLY A 188 -15.20 -1.45 4.67
N ALA A 189 -16.09 -1.08 5.60
CA ALA A 189 -17.43 -1.70 5.74
C ALA A 189 -18.28 -1.58 4.46
N GLY A 190 -18.09 -0.52 3.66
CA GLY A 190 -18.76 -0.34 2.37
C GLY A 190 -18.33 -1.32 1.28
N MET A 191 -17.30 -2.15 1.50
CA MET A 191 -16.93 -3.21 0.56
C MET A 191 -17.94 -4.38 0.54
N TRP A 192 -18.71 -4.55 1.63
CA TRP A 192 -19.55 -5.73 1.91
C TRP A 192 -21.04 -5.50 1.64
N SER A 193 -21.41 -4.32 1.13
CA SER A 193 -22.81 -3.89 0.96
C SER A 193 -23.37 -4.12 -0.45
N GLY A 194 -22.78 -5.02 -1.25
CA GLY A 194 -23.19 -5.28 -2.63
C GLY A 194 -23.22 -6.75 -2.97
#